data_AF-A0A925DWS4-F1
#
_entry.id   AF-A0A925DWS4-F1
#
_cell.length_a   1.000
_cell.length_b   1.000
_cell.length_c   1.000
_cell.angle_alpha   90.00
_cell.angle_beta   90.00
_cell.angle_gamma   90.00
#
_symmetry.space_group_name_H-M   'P 1'
#
loop_
_entity.id
_entity.type
_entity.pdbx_description
1 polymer ?
#
loop_
_entity_poly.entity_id
_entity_poly.type
_entity_poly.pdbx_seq_one_letter_code
_entity_poly.pdbx_strand_id
1 'polypeptide(L)'
;IETSLLILPDSFQGFEDYLQLVALAESLLEKEEYDGIYQLASFHPKYLFAGSNEMDPSNYTNRSPYPMLHFLREDSVSIAVDNHTDIDAVPEQNIAFTQEQGLGYMQGLLAGSMQASSSDKS
;
A
#
# COMPACT_ATOMS: atom_id res chain seq x y z
N ILE A 1 5.02 18.92 -5.87
CA ILE A 1 4.21 17.99 -5.05
C ILE A 1 5.11 16.80 -4.75
N GLU A 2 5.29 16.48 -3.48
CA GLU A 2 6.17 15.38 -3.04
C GLU A 2 5.46 14.04 -2.99
N THR A 3 4.18 14.07 -2.59
CA THR A 3 3.35 12.88 -2.45
C THR A 3 1.91 13.22 -2.81
N SER A 4 1.17 12.28 -3.39
CA SER A 4 -0.26 12.38 -3.65
C SER A 4 -0.94 11.04 -3.41
N LEU A 5 -2.11 11.07 -2.77
CA LEU A 5 -2.88 9.88 -2.46
C LEU A 5 -4.23 9.93 -3.16
N LEU A 6 -4.55 8.90 -3.92
CA LEU A 6 -5.87 8.67 -4.50
C LEU A 6 -6.55 7.55 -3.72
N ILE A 7 -7.59 7.89 -2.97
CA ILE A 7 -8.41 6.93 -2.21
C ILE A 7 -9.73 6.73 -2.97
N LEU A 8 -10.17 5.47 -3.09
CA LEU A 8 -11.35 5.07 -3.88
C LEU A 8 -12.37 4.32 -3.00
N PRO A 9 -13.08 5.00 -2.07
CA PRO A 9 -13.92 4.32 -1.07
C PRO A 9 -15.05 3.49 -1.68
N ASP A 10 -15.63 3.95 -2.78
CA ASP A 10 -16.82 3.37 -3.42
C ASP A 10 -16.51 2.71 -4.77
N SER A 11 -15.23 2.46 -5.09
CA SER A 11 -14.82 1.89 -6.38
C SER A 11 -13.68 0.89 -6.21
N PHE A 12 -13.48 0.00 -7.19
CA PHE A 12 -12.38 -0.97 -7.21
C PHE A 12 -12.28 -1.88 -5.96
N GLN A 13 -13.42 -2.30 -5.40
CA GLN A 13 -13.48 -3.20 -4.23
C GLN A 13 -13.12 -4.66 -4.56
N GLY A 14 -13.15 -5.01 -5.86
CA GLY A 14 -12.64 -6.27 -6.40
C GLY A 14 -11.14 -6.16 -6.64
N PHE A 15 -10.36 -7.11 -6.10
CA PHE A 15 -8.90 -7.02 -6.19
C PHE A 15 -8.39 -7.13 -7.63
N GLU A 16 -9.03 -7.96 -8.46
CA GLU A 16 -8.64 -8.11 -9.88
C GLU A 16 -8.86 -6.81 -10.68
N ASP A 17 -10.03 -6.18 -10.53
CA ASP A 17 -10.33 -4.90 -11.18
C ASP A 17 -9.37 -3.81 -10.68
N TYR A 18 -9.00 -3.85 -9.40
CA TYR A 18 -8.01 -2.96 -8.82
C TYR A 18 -6.61 -3.19 -9.41
N LEU A 19 -6.19 -4.44 -9.63
CA LEU A 19 -4.90 -4.73 -10.28
C LEU A 19 -4.85 -4.20 -11.72
N GLN A 20 -5.98 -4.25 -12.45
CA GLN A 20 -6.07 -3.61 -13.77
C GLN A 20 -5.91 -2.09 -13.70
N LEU A 21 -6.44 -1.44 -12.65
CA LEU A 21 -6.22 -0.02 -12.40
C LEU A 21 -4.75 0.29 -12.11
N VAL A 22 -4.09 -0.51 -11.27
CA VAL A 22 -2.66 -0.35 -10.96
C VAL A 22 -1.84 -0.44 -12.24
N ALA A 23 -2.05 -1.50 -13.04
CA ALA A 23 -1.33 -1.68 -14.30
C ALA A 23 -1.58 -0.54 -15.31
N LEU A 24 -2.82 -0.02 -15.36
CA LEU A 24 -3.14 1.15 -16.18
C LEU A 24 -2.39 2.39 -15.69
N ALA A 25 -2.34 2.62 -14.38
CA ALA A 25 -1.63 3.76 -13.80
C ALA A 25 -0.13 3.70 -14.07
N GLU A 26 0.50 2.54 -13.91
CA GLU A 26 1.91 2.31 -14.25
C GLU A 26 2.17 2.57 -15.74
N SER A 27 1.34 2.02 -16.63
CA SER A 27 1.47 2.24 -18.07
C SER A 27 1.32 3.72 -18.46
N LEU A 28 0.46 4.47 -17.77
CA LEU A 28 0.31 5.91 -17.99
C LEU A 28 1.52 6.69 -17.50
N LEU A 29 2.13 6.30 -16.37
CA LEU A 29 3.37 6.93 -15.90
C LEU A 29 4.50 6.74 -16.93
N GLU A 30 4.66 5.55 -17.47
CA GLU A 30 5.65 5.28 -18.51
C GLU A 30 5.38 6.10 -19.78
N LYS A 31 4.14 6.06 -20.28
CA LYS A 31 3.75 6.73 -21.53
C LYS A 31 3.94 8.25 -21.49
N GLU A 32 3.69 8.86 -20.33
CA GLU A 32 3.80 10.31 -20.14
C GLU A 32 5.20 10.72 -19.62
N GLU A 33 6.20 9.82 -19.71
CA GLU A 33 7.60 10.05 -19.30
C GLU A 33 7.76 10.45 -17.82
N TYR A 34 6.91 9.90 -16.96
CA TYR A 34 6.94 10.07 -15.51
C TYR A 34 7.60 8.90 -14.76
N ASP A 35 7.95 7.82 -15.46
CA ASP A 35 8.84 6.78 -14.96
C ASP A 35 10.22 7.39 -14.58
N GLY A 36 10.76 7.03 -13.42
CA GLY A 36 11.96 7.65 -12.87
C GLY A 36 11.73 9.00 -12.16
N ILE A 37 10.50 9.54 -12.20
CA ILE A 37 10.11 10.78 -11.52
C ILE A 37 9.15 10.46 -10.36
N TYR A 38 8.19 9.57 -10.60
CA TYR A 38 7.20 9.17 -9.62
C TYR A 38 7.14 7.64 -9.47
N GLN A 39 7.25 7.19 -8.24
CA GLN A 39 6.96 5.81 -7.86
C GLN A 39 5.48 5.67 -7.50
N LEU A 40 4.85 4.59 -7.99
CA LEU A 40 3.50 4.20 -7.58
C LEU A 40 3.58 3.11 -6.50
N ALA A 41 3.02 3.39 -5.33
CA ALA A 41 2.70 2.39 -4.31
C ALA A 41 1.19 2.12 -4.28
N SER A 42 0.81 0.89 -3.99
CA SER A 42 -0.56 0.41 -4.17
C SER A 42 -1.02 -0.36 -2.93
N PHE A 43 -2.25 -0.07 -2.49
CA PHE A 43 -2.85 -0.65 -1.28
C PHE A 43 -4.32 -1.01 -1.51
N HIS A 44 -4.75 -2.15 -0.99
CA HIS A 44 -6.12 -2.64 -1.19
C HIS A 44 -6.62 -3.45 0.02
N PRO A 45 -7.92 -3.41 0.39
CA PRO A 45 -8.44 -4.19 1.53
C PRO A 45 -8.23 -5.69 1.40
N LYS A 46 -8.20 -6.17 0.17
CA LYS A 46 -7.96 -7.57 -0.21
C LYS A 46 -6.60 -7.80 -0.85
N TYR A 47 -5.60 -6.95 -0.57
CA TYR A 47 -4.26 -7.15 -1.12
C TYR A 47 -3.78 -8.57 -0.79
N LEU A 48 -3.26 -9.24 -1.81
CA LEU A 48 -2.72 -10.59 -1.76
C LEU A 48 -1.47 -10.64 -2.65
N PHE A 49 -0.32 -10.90 -2.04
CA PHE A 49 0.92 -11.08 -2.80
C PHE A 49 0.87 -12.35 -3.64
N ALA A 50 1.46 -12.31 -4.83
CA ALA A 50 1.54 -13.47 -5.70
C ALA A 50 2.24 -14.65 -4.98
N GLY A 51 1.58 -15.81 -4.95
CA GLY A 51 2.09 -17.00 -4.27
C GLY A 51 1.91 -17.02 -2.75
N SER A 52 1.38 -15.96 -2.13
CA SER A 52 1.03 -15.95 -0.70
C SER A 52 -0.34 -16.59 -0.44
N ASN A 53 -0.57 -16.99 0.80
CA ASN A 53 -1.87 -17.47 1.29
C ASN A 53 -2.75 -16.27 1.68
N GLU A 54 -4.06 -16.29 1.40
CA GLU A 54 -5.00 -15.23 1.79
C GLU A 54 -4.98 -14.89 3.29
N MET A 55 -4.64 -15.87 4.13
CA MET A 55 -4.56 -15.78 5.59
C MET A 55 -3.14 -15.47 6.09
N ASP A 56 -2.17 -15.29 5.20
CA ASP A 56 -0.82 -14.87 5.57
C ASP A 56 -0.87 -13.42 6.10
N PRO A 57 -0.39 -13.17 7.35
CA PRO A 57 -0.30 -11.83 7.89
C PRO A 57 0.56 -10.86 7.07
N SER A 58 1.52 -11.37 6.28
CA SER A 58 2.39 -10.54 5.43
C SER A 58 1.61 -9.70 4.42
N ASN A 59 0.44 -10.16 3.98
CA ASN A 59 -0.41 -9.36 3.09
C ASN A 59 -0.83 -8.02 3.71
N TYR A 60 -0.82 -7.90 5.04
CA TYR A 60 -1.18 -6.67 5.73
C TYR A 60 -0.12 -5.56 5.63
N THR A 61 1.06 -5.83 5.07
CA THR A 61 1.99 -4.74 4.73
C THR A 61 1.42 -3.82 3.65
N ASN A 62 0.51 -4.34 2.81
CA ASN A 62 -0.13 -3.60 1.72
C ASN A 62 -1.67 -3.61 1.79
N ARG A 63 -2.26 -4.15 2.86
CA ARG A 63 -3.71 -3.99 3.09
C ARG A 63 -4.03 -2.63 3.68
N SER A 64 -5.06 -2.01 3.13
CA SER A 64 -5.58 -0.71 3.55
C SER A 64 -7.10 -0.77 3.70
N PRO A 65 -7.73 0.22 4.36
CA PRO A 65 -9.17 0.19 4.55
C PRO A 65 -9.99 0.42 3.28
N TYR A 66 -9.41 1.12 2.30
CA TYR A 66 -9.98 1.36 0.98
C TYR A 66 -8.93 1.06 -0.09
N PRO A 67 -9.33 0.81 -1.35
CA PRO A 67 -8.41 0.81 -2.48
C PRO A 67 -7.72 2.18 -2.61
N MET A 68 -6.40 2.19 -2.76
CA MET A 68 -5.61 3.42 -2.83
C MET A 68 -4.37 3.30 -3.70
N LEU A 69 -4.11 4.35 -4.47
CA LEU A 69 -2.86 4.58 -5.17
C LEU A 69 -2.10 5.73 -4.50
N HIS A 70 -0.81 5.54 -4.30
CA HIS A 70 0.07 6.50 -3.66
C HIS A 70 1.21 6.84 -4.61
N PHE A 71 1.23 8.08 -5.10
CA PHE A 71 2.29 8.59 -5.95
C PHE A 71 3.32 9.32 -5.11
N LEU A 72 4.58 8.91 -5.21
CA LEU A 72 5.71 9.43 -4.45
C LEU A 72 6.75 9.96 -5.43
N ARG A 73 7.35 11.13 -5.15
CA ARG A 73 8.51 11.59 -5.93
C ARG A 73 9.70 10.67 -5.66
N GLU A 74 10.29 10.11 -6.72
CA GLU A 74 11.40 9.17 -6.60
C GLU A 74 12.61 9.81 -5.90
N ASP A 75 12.99 11.03 -6.28
CA ASP A 75 14.08 11.77 -5.60
C ASP A 75 13.88 11.84 -4.08
N SER A 76 12.64 12.03 -3.64
CA SER A 76 12.30 12.15 -2.21
C SER A 76 12.30 10.79 -1.52
N VAL A 77 11.93 9.73 -2.22
CA VAL A 77 12.13 8.36 -1.75
C VAL A 77 13.63 8.07 -1.64
N SER A 78 14.43 8.34 -2.67
CA SER A 78 15.88 8.12 -2.67
C SER A 78 16.59 8.87 -1.53
N ILE A 79 16.21 10.13 -1.27
CA ILE A 79 16.75 10.88 -0.12
C ILE A 79 16.38 10.20 1.20
N ALA A 80 15.17 9.68 1.34
CA ALA A 80 14.78 8.92 2.54
C ALA A 80 15.56 7.60 2.65
N VAL A 81 15.82 6.94 1.51
CA VAL A 81 16.67 5.75 1.37
C VAL A 81 18.08 6.00 1.87
N ASP A 82 18.74 7.03 1.34
CA ASP A 82 20.14 7.35 1.66
C ASP A 82 20.35 7.74 3.13
N ASN A 83 19.31 8.23 3.81
CA ASN A 83 19.39 8.67 5.20
C ASN A 83 18.96 7.60 6.22
N HIS A 84 18.49 6.42 5.77
CA HIS A 84 18.10 5.34 6.66
C HIS A 84 19.09 4.17 6.57
N THR A 85 19.61 3.75 7.72
CA THR A 85 20.39 2.52 7.78
C THR A 85 19.45 1.33 7.56
N ASP A 86 19.83 0.42 6.65
CA ASP A 86 19.16 -0.87 6.42
C ASP A 86 17.77 -0.81 5.73
N ILE A 87 17.57 0.15 4.81
CA ILE A 87 16.29 0.25 4.10
C ILE A 87 15.97 -0.97 3.24
N ASP A 88 17.00 -1.63 2.72
CA ASP A 88 16.83 -2.86 1.92
C ASP A 88 16.18 -3.99 2.74
N ALA A 89 16.26 -3.95 4.07
CA ALA A 89 15.63 -4.93 4.95
C ALA A 89 14.20 -4.57 5.38
N VAL A 90 13.70 -3.37 5.04
CA VAL A 90 12.34 -2.93 5.43
C VAL A 90 11.26 -3.90 4.94
N PRO A 91 11.28 -4.41 3.69
CA PRO A 91 10.30 -5.39 3.25
C PRO A 91 10.31 -6.66 4.11
N GLU A 92 11.48 -7.25 4.36
CA GLU A 92 11.64 -8.46 5.17
C GLU A 92 11.25 -8.23 6.63
N GLN A 93 11.61 -7.07 7.19
CA GLN A 93 11.27 -6.69 8.56
C GLN A 93 9.75 -6.52 8.72
N ASN A 94 9.08 -5.89 7.76
CA ASN A 94 7.62 -5.75 7.77
C ASN A 94 6.91 -7.11 7.68
N ILE A 95 7.41 -8.01 6.82
CA ILE A 95 6.91 -9.38 6.70
C ILE A 95 7.11 -10.12 8.02
N ALA A 96 8.32 -10.10 8.59
CA ALA A 96 8.62 -10.76 9.85
C ALA A 96 7.76 -10.23 11.00
N PHE A 97 7.61 -8.91 11.09
CA PHE A 97 6.79 -8.27 12.11
C PHE A 97 5.32 -8.69 12.02
N THR A 98 4.73 -8.63 10.83
CA THR A 98 3.33 -9.02 10.64
C THR A 98 3.11 -10.50 10.95
N GLN A 99 4.06 -11.37 10.58
CA GLN A 99 4.02 -12.79 10.90
C GLN A 99 4.19 -13.06 12.41
N GLU A 100 5.06 -12.32 13.10
CA GLU A 100 5.25 -12.40 14.55
C GLU A 100 3.99 -12.01 15.31
N GLN A 101 3.35 -10.90 14.93
CA GLN A 101 2.12 -10.44 15.57
C GLN A 101 0.92 -11.34 15.22
N GLY A 102 0.92 -11.92 14.02
CA GLY A 102 -0.09 -12.85 13.54
C GLY A 102 -1.37 -12.19 13.01
N LEU A 103 -2.19 -13.01 12.34
CA LEU A 103 -3.32 -12.55 11.54
C LEU A 103 -4.37 -11.78 12.36
N GLY A 104 -4.73 -12.29 13.54
CA GLY A 104 -5.77 -11.69 14.38
C GLY A 104 -5.42 -10.29 14.87
N TYR A 105 -4.13 -10.06 15.18
CA TYR A 105 -3.64 -8.75 15.55
C TYR A 105 -3.75 -7.76 14.38
N MET A 106 -3.28 -8.16 13.19
CA MET A 106 -3.33 -7.32 11.99
C MET A 106 -4.77 -6.99 11.55
N GLN A 107 -5.69 -7.95 11.67
CA GLN A 107 -7.13 -7.72 11.45
C GLN A 107 -7.69 -6.68 12.43
N GLY A 108 -7.32 -6.78 13.71
CA GLY A 108 -7.73 -5.83 14.74
C GLY A 108 -7.24 -4.41 14.45
N LEU A 109 -5.97 -4.24 14.06
CA LEU A 109 -5.41 -2.95 13.67
C LEU A 109 -6.15 -2.32 12.49
N LEU A 110 -6.37 -3.09 11.43
CA LEU A 110 -7.07 -2.60 10.25
C LEU A 110 -8.52 -2.19 10.57
N ALA A 111 -9.25 -3.02 11.32
CA ALA A 111 -10.61 -2.70 11.76
C ALA A 111 -10.66 -1.46 12.66
N GLY A 112 -9.68 -1.28 13.55
CA GLY A 112 -9.56 -0.12 14.43
C GLY A 112 -9.35 1.19 13.67
N SER A 113 -8.57 1.16 12.58
CA SER A 113 -8.32 2.34 11.74
C SER A 113 -9.60 2.94 11.12
N MET A 114 -10.60 2.10 10.86
CA MET A 114 -11.90 2.52 10.31
C MET A 114 -12.82 3.12 11.37
N GLN A 115 -12.79 2.59 12.58
CA GLN A 115 -13.66 3.07 13.67
C GLN A 115 -13.27 4.48 14.14
N ALA A 116 -11.96 4.78 14.16
CA ALA A 116 -11.45 6.11 14.49
C ALA A 116 -11.96 7.22 13.54
N SER A 117 -12.28 6.87 12.28
CA SER A 117 -12.81 7.82 11.29
C SER A 117 -14.30 8.16 11.46
N SER A 118 -15.04 7.38 12.26
CA SER A 118 -16.49 7.53 12.49
C SER A 118 -16.85 8.39 13.72
N SER A 119 -15.90 8.56 14.63
CA SER A 119 -16.06 9.33 15.87
C SER A 119 -15.87 10.85 15.73
N ASP A 120 -15.48 11.34 14.54
CA ASP A 120 -15.21 12.77 14.28
C ASP A 120 -16.40 13.48 13.58
N LYS A 121 -17.58 12.86 13.56
CA LYS A 121 -18.82 13.40 12.95
C LYS A 121 -20.02 13.46 13.91
N SER A 122 -19.81 13.45 15.22
CA SER A 122 -20.89 13.62 16.22
C SER A 122 -20.84 14.97 16.92
#